data_AF-A0A1U7YRU0-F1
#
_entry.id   AF-A0A1U7YRU0-F1
#
_cell.length_a   1.000
_cell.length_b   1.000
_cell.length_c   1.000
_cell.angle_alpha   90.00
_cell.angle_beta   90.00
_cell.angle_gamma   90.00
#
_symmetry.space_group_name_H-M   'P 1'
#
loop_
_entity.id
_entity.type
_entity.pdbx_description
1 polymer ?
#
loop_
_entity_poly.entity_id
_entity_poly.type
_entity_poly.pdbx_seq_one_letter_code
_entity_poly.pdbx_strand_id
1 'polypeptide(L)'
;MLSAARAFSLKGSASPLVAGNRTKMDCRPRVVRGSSSRSSSSSPPGETLKGDSHDATITQEEWQGWGTYSQIPMKVKEVVEDLKALEKDMDARMSFGGNGGKLQGDFKVKEDKKHRATYQALADPEKKLQFFTARQIACRLLGSRGYLCQKCWLAMEDCMCSKVTPCSLCNGIRFWLYMHPKDFLRQNNTGKLLWQIFGVHAATLCLFGIAEQEEVMWNAFKVAGKRRVWCLYPNKNAATKSVHDIFSHSSANLEGQSPLMKEDEPLNFVLIDGTWSNSAAMFSRLKEHAKLIWEEEDIPCISLALPGVSAMHKLRPQPSWDRTCTAAAAIGLLSELHLLNQFSSHGLDKQAAALEDALEVLLEALTTRRLRMGRSITRKDRHNSNIR
;
A
#
# COMPACT_ATOMS: atom_id res chain seq x y z
N MET A 1 -61.59 16.43 8.07
CA MET A 1 -61.88 17.85 7.81
C MET A 1 -60.89 18.37 6.78
N LEU A 2 -61.38 18.76 5.61
CA LEU A 2 -60.65 19.36 4.50
C LEU A 2 -60.37 20.85 4.77
N SER A 3 -59.17 21.34 4.42
CA SER A 3 -58.93 22.73 3.97
C SER A 3 -57.47 22.81 3.50
N ALA A 4 -57.17 23.02 2.22
CA ALA A 4 -57.38 24.21 1.38
C ALA A 4 -56.19 25.18 1.40
N ALA A 5 -55.77 25.53 0.18
CA ALA A 5 -54.61 26.31 -0.19
C ALA A 5 -54.66 27.78 0.26
N ARG A 6 -53.48 28.43 0.27
CA ARG A 6 -53.32 29.80 -0.22
C ARG A 6 -51.87 30.11 -0.60
N ALA A 7 -51.69 30.50 -1.86
CA ALA A 7 -50.51 31.18 -2.37
C ALA A 7 -50.59 32.67 -2.03
N PHE A 8 -49.43 33.30 -1.82
CA PHE A 8 -49.20 34.71 -2.15
C PHE A 8 -47.77 34.87 -2.64
N SER A 9 -47.65 35.43 -3.84
CA SER A 9 -46.43 35.91 -4.47
C SER A 9 -46.40 37.44 -4.34
N LEU A 10 -45.22 38.06 -4.24
CA LEU A 10 -44.90 39.28 -5.01
C LEU A 10 -43.43 39.74 -4.81
N LYS A 11 -42.73 39.90 -5.94
CA LYS A 11 -41.68 40.90 -6.31
C LYS A 11 -40.37 40.94 -5.49
N GLY A 12 -39.17 41.07 -6.05
CA GLY A 12 -38.73 41.46 -7.39
C GLY A 12 -37.47 42.35 -7.29
N SER A 13 -36.63 42.33 -8.33
CA SER A 13 -35.38 43.10 -8.60
C SER A 13 -34.09 42.55 -7.97
N ALA A 14 -33.08 42.06 -8.71
CA ALA A 14 -32.33 42.48 -9.92
C ALA A 14 -30.99 43.14 -9.55
N SER A 15 -29.92 42.57 -10.11
CA SER A 15 -28.50 42.92 -9.96
C SER A 15 -28.17 44.34 -10.43
N PRO A 16 -26.91 44.79 -10.21
CA PRO A 16 -26.12 45.11 -11.39
C PRO A 16 -24.66 44.64 -11.36
N LEU A 17 -24.22 44.22 -12.54
CA LEU A 17 -22.84 44.17 -13.02
C LEU A 17 -22.27 45.59 -13.13
N VAL A 18 -21.00 45.78 -12.81
CA VAL A 18 -20.19 46.90 -13.32
C VAL A 18 -18.84 46.37 -13.77
N ALA A 19 -18.52 46.67 -15.03
CA ALA A 19 -17.24 46.43 -15.67
C ALA A 19 -16.56 47.78 -16.00
N GLY A 20 -15.22 47.77 -15.99
CA GLY A 20 -14.39 48.63 -16.85
C GLY A 20 -13.52 49.67 -16.14
N ASN A 21 -12.20 49.51 -16.18
CA ASN A 21 -11.37 50.30 -17.10
C ASN A 21 -9.91 49.84 -17.20
N ARG A 22 -9.36 50.03 -18.41
CA ARG A 22 -8.01 49.72 -18.87
C ARG A 22 -6.99 50.76 -18.42
N THR A 23 -5.74 50.33 -18.19
CA THR A 23 -4.54 51.11 -18.52
C THR A 23 -3.38 50.17 -18.86
N LYS A 24 -2.87 50.29 -20.10
CA LYS A 24 -1.56 49.79 -20.53
C LYS A 24 -0.50 50.80 -20.08
N MET A 25 0.63 50.32 -19.56
CA MET A 25 1.89 51.03 -19.69
C MET A 25 3.06 50.03 -19.70
N ASP A 26 3.82 50.07 -20.79
CA ASP A 26 5.09 49.41 -20.98
C ASP A 26 6.15 49.93 -20.00
N CYS A 27 6.97 49.03 -19.47
CA CYS A 27 8.33 49.35 -19.00
C CYS A 27 9.19 48.08 -18.98
N ARG A 28 10.04 47.91 -20.01
CA ARG A 28 11.25 47.06 -19.92
C ARG A 28 12.28 47.74 -19.02
N PRO A 29 13.06 46.95 -18.26
CA PRO A 29 14.50 47.17 -18.33
C PRO A 29 15.30 45.87 -18.51
N ARG A 30 16.17 45.94 -19.50
CA ARG A 30 17.60 45.54 -19.54
C ARG A 30 18.02 44.17 -18.98
N VAL A 31 18.48 43.36 -19.95
CA VAL A 31 19.38 42.21 -19.81
C VAL A 31 20.53 42.50 -18.83
N VAL A 32 20.67 41.65 -17.82
CA VAL A 32 21.95 41.33 -17.19
C VAL A 32 22.08 39.80 -17.21
N ARG A 33 23.08 39.31 -17.94
CA ARG A 33 23.53 37.92 -17.91
C ARG A 33 24.06 37.61 -16.52
N GLY A 34 23.49 36.59 -15.88
CA GLY A 34 23.98 36.03 -14.62
C GLY A 34 23.64 34.55 -14.57
N SER A 35 24.57 33.74 -15.08
CA SER A 35 24.54 32.27 -15.06
C SER A 35 24.42 31.75 -13.62
N SER A 36 23.35 31.02 -13.29
CA SER A 36 23.28 30.14 -12.10
C SER A 36 21.98 29.31 -12.10
N SER A 37 21.77 28.44 -13.10
CA SER A 37 20.75 27.38 -13.00
C SER A 37 21.32 26.23 -12.17
N ARG A 38 21.16 26.29 -10.84
CA ARG A 38 21.37 25.12 -9.97
C ARG A 38 20.17 24.18 -10.12
N SER A 39 20.24 23.31 -11.12
CA SER A 39 19.42 22.11 -11.23
C SER A 39 19.96 21.05 -10.28
N SER A 40 19.38 20.93 -9.08
CA SER A 40 19.69 19.87 -8.11
C SER A 40 18.52 18.92 -7.93
N SER A 41 18.36 18.01 -8.89
CA SER A 41 17.58 16.79 -8.70
C SER A 41 18.06 15.68 -9.64
N SER A 42 19.34 15.35 -9.57
CA SER A 42 19.88 14.12 -10.12
C SER A 42 19.93 13.07 -9.01
N SER A 43 19.09 12.05 -9.11
CA SER A 43 19.52 10.72 -8.67
C SER A 43 20.79 10.39 -9.47
N PRO A 44 21.81 9.71 -8.89
CA PRO A 44 22.93 9.26 -9.70
C PRO A 44 22.37 8.35 -10.82
N PRO A 45 22.87 8.48 -12.06
CA PRO A 45 22.61 7.46 -13.06
C PRO A 45 23.16 6.15 -12.49
N GLY A 46 22.30 5.14 -12.34
CA GLY A 46 22.74 3.82 -11.92
C GLY A 46 23.86 3.40 -12.86
N GLU A 47 25.02 3.08 -12.28
CA GLU A 47 26.12 2.51 -13.04
C GLU A 47 25.58 1.30 -13.80
N THR A 48 25.67 1.38 -15.13
CA THR A 48 25.38 0.28 -16.03
C THR A 48 26.41 -0.80 -15.77
N LEU A 49 26.12 -1.71 -14.84
CA LEU A 49 26.77 -3.00 -14.76
C LEU A 49 26.61 -3.66 -16.13
N LYS A 50 27.66 -3.57 -16.94
CA LYS A 50 27.88 -4.40 -18.12
C LYS A 50 28.17 -5.81 -17.60
N GLY A 51 27.16 -6.67 -17.63
CA GLY A 51 27.27 -8.06 -17.21
C GLY A 51 25.95 -8.77 -17.45
N ASP A 52 25.96 -9.63 -18.45
CA ASP A 52 24.99 -10.66 -18.83
C ASP A 52 23.61 -10.27 -19.37
N SER A 53 23.33 -10.93 -20.49
CA SER A 53 22.04 -11.08 -21.17
C SER A 53 20.94 -11.47 -20.16
N HIS A 54 20.28 -10.49 -19.56
CA HIS A 54 18.98 -10.68 -18.90
C HIS A 54 17.83 -10.70 -19.94
N ASP A 55 17.98 -11.56 -20.94
CA ASP A 55 16.89 -12.23 -21.64
C ASP A 55 16.67 -13.51 -20.82
N ALA A 56 15.51 -13.93 -20.33
CA ALA A 56 14.16 -13.75 -20.78
C ALA A 56 13.22 -13.85 -19.56
N THR A 57 12.07 -13.17 -19.63
CA THR A 57 10.92 -13.36 -18.73
C THR A 57 11.19 -13.19 -17.21
N ILE A 58 10.12 -13.14 -16.41
CA ILE A 58 10.20 -13.20 -14.94
C ILE A 58 10.01 -14.67 -14.59
N THR A 59 10.99 -15.27 -13.92
CA THR A 59 10.88 -16.68 -13.50
C THR A 59 9.98 -16.78 -12.27
N GLN A 60 9.44 -17.97 -12.02
CA GLN A 60 8.59 -18.22 -10.87
C GLN A 60 9.36 -18.02 -9.56
N GLU A 61 10.64 -18.41 -9.52
CA GLU A 61 11.55 -18.20 -8.38
C GLU A 61 11.79 -16.71 -8.15
N GLU A 62 11.98 -15.92 -9.21
CA GLU A 62 12.14 -14.48 -9.10
C GLU A 62 10.89 -13.83 -8.49
N TRP A 63 9.71 -14.21 -8.99
CA TRP A 63 8.43 -13.71 -8.49
C TRP A 63 8.22 -14.04 -7.02
N GLN A 64 8.42 -15.30 -6.63
CA GLN A 64 8.25 -15.73 -5.24
C GLN A 64 9.29 -15.09 -4.31
N GLY A 65 10.49 -14.82 -4.82
CA GLY A 65 11.55 -14.11 -4.11
C GLY A 65 11.13 -12.73 -3.63
N TRP A 66 10.15 -12.07 -4.27
CA TRP A 66 9.63 -10.76 -3.88
C TRP A 66 8.69 -10.78 -2.66
N GLY A 67 8.47 -11.94 -2.02
CA GLY A 67 7.68 -12.05 -0.78
C GLY A 67 6.29 -12.64 -0.99
N THR A 68 6.13 -13.55 -1.94
CA THR A 68 4.87 -14.27 -2.19
C THR A 68 5.15 -15.74 -2.46
N TYR A 69 4.19 -16.61 -2.20
CA TYR A 69 4.23 -18.01 -2.65
C TYR A 69 3.38 -18.24 -3.91
N SER A 70 2.63 -17.24 -4.36
CA SER A 70 1.71 -17.34 -5.50
C SER A 70 2.43 -17.60 -6.83
N GLN A 71 1.69 -18.13 -7.81
CA GLN A 71 2.12 -18.12 -9.21
C GLN A 71 2.15 -16.68 -9.76
N ILE A 72 2.95 -16.43 -10.80
CA ILE A 72 2.94 -15.13 -11.49
C ILE A 72 1.53 -14.90 -12.06
N PRO A 73 0.85 -13.78 -11.72
CA PRO A 73 -0.46 -13.48 -12.27
C PRO A 73 -0.42 -13.35 -13.80
N MET A 74 -1.41 -13.92 -14.48
CA MET A 74 -1.38 -14.02 -15.95
C MET A 74 -1.31 -12.64 -16.61
N LYS A 75 -2.11 -11.69 -16.12
CA LYS A 75 -2.12 -10.32 -16.65
C LYS A 75 -0.79 -9.59 -16.40
N VAL A 76 -0.10 -9.89 -15.29
CA VAL A 76 1.24 -9.32 -15.02
C VAL A 76 2.24 -9.87 -16.03
N LYS A 77 2.22 -11.18 -16.29
CA LYS A 77 3.08 -11.83 -17.28
C LYS A 77 2.88 -11.23 -18.68
N GLU A 78 1.63 -11.10 -19.13
CA GLU A 78 1.29 -10.47 -20.42
C GLU A 78 1.85 -9.04 -20.53
N VAL A 79 1.68 -8.20 -19.50
CA VAL A 79 2.18 -6.82 -19.54
C VAL A 79 3.71 -6.77 -19.54
N VAL A 80 4.38 -7.70 -18.85
CA VAL A 80 5.84 -7.82 -18.90
C VAL A 80 6.31 -8.20 -20.31
N GLU A 81 5.67 -9.18 -20.95
CA GLU A 81 5.96 -9.59 -22.31
C GLU A 81 5.76 -8.45 -23.31
N ASP A 82 4.66 -7.69 -23.17
CA ASP A 82 4.37 -6.49 -23.96
C ASP A 82 5.46 -5.41 -23.82
N LEU A 83 5.91 -5.14 -22.59
CA LEU A 83 6.98 -4.16 -22.34
C LEU A 83 8.32 -4.63 -22.93
N LYS A 84 8.58 -5.95 -22.92
CA LYS A 84 9.76 -6.55 -23.55
C LYS A 84 9.70 -6.54 -25.07
N ALA A 85 8.53 -6.76 -25.65
CA ALA A 85 8.33 -6.57 -27.09
C ALA A 85 8.62 -5.11 -27.48
N LEU A 86 8.19 -4.14 -26.67
CA LEU A 86 8.48 -2.73 -26.90
C LEU A 86 9.98 -2.40 -26.85
N GLU A 87 10.78 -3.04 -25.98
CA GLU A 87 12.25 -2.92 -26.00
C GLU A 87 12.85 -3.38 -27.32
N LYS A 88 12.38 -4.53 -27.82
CA LYS A 88 12.82 -5.11 -29.11
C LYS A 88 12.44 -4.21 -30.28
N ASP A 89 11.21 -3.72 -30.30
CA ASP A 89 10.71 -2.82 -31.36
C ASP A 89 11.44 -1.48 -31.42
N MET A 90 11.96 -1.01 -30.27
CA MET A 90 12.67 0.26 -30.17
C MET A 90 14.19 0.11 -30.32
N ASP A 91 14.70 -1.12 -30.40
CA ASP A 91 16.13 -1.44 -30.37
C ASP A 91 16.89 -0.68 -29.27
N ALA A 92 16.26 -0.60 -28.08
CA ALA A 92 16.76 0.17 -26.96
C ALA A 92 16.35 -0.46 -25.63
N ARG A 93 17.15 -0.23 -24.59
CA ARG A 93 16.85 -0.71 -23.23
C ARG A 93 15.92 0.28 -22.52
N MET A 94 14.87 -0.22 -21.86
CA MET A 94 14.05 0.60 -20.98
C MET A 94 14.89 1.15 -19.83
N SER A 95 14.62 2.40 -19.48
CA SER A 95 15.14 3.01 -18.27
C SER A 95 14.01 3.33 -17.31
N PHE A 96 14.30 3.12 -16.03
CA PHE A 96 13.37 3.35 -14.93
C PHE A 96 13.96 4.39 -13.98
N GLY A 97 13.12 5.27 -13.45
CA GLY A 97 13.58 6.39 -12.64
C GLY A 97 12.48 7.15 -11.90
N GLY A 98 12.91 8.17 -11.15
CA GLY A 98 12.03 9.03 -10.36
C GLY A 98 11.35 8.34 -9.17
N ASN A 99 10.42 9.06 -8.52
CA ASN A 99 9.67 8.51 -7.40
C ASN A 99 8.77 7.34 -7.85
N GLY A 100 9.13 6.13 -7.42
CA GLY A 100 8.36 4.90 -7.67
C GLY A 100 8.80 4.10 -8.89
N GLY A 101 10.01 4.30 -9.42
CA GLY A 101 10.59 3.44 -10.46
C GLY A 101 9.77 3.44 -11.75
N LYS A 102 9.40 4.63 -12.25
CA LYS A 102 8.56 4.75 -13.45
C LYS A 102 9.40 4.64 -14.71
N LEU A 103 8.82 4.13 -15.79
CA LEU A 103 9.39 4.23 -17.15
C LEU A 103 9.80 5.67 -17.45
N GLN A 104 10.93 5.83 -18.15
CA GLN A 104 11.47 7.12 -18.57
C GLN A 104 11.54 7.24 -20.10
N GLY A 105 11.79 8.45 -20.59
CA GLY A 105 12.04 8.72 -22.01
C GLY A 105 10.90 8.34 -22.95
N ASP A 106 11.25 7.94 -24.17
CA ASP A 106 10.30 7.60 -25.22
C ASP A 106 9.46 6.37 -24.91
N PHE A 107 10.03 5.40 -24.18
CA PHE A 107 9.31 4.25 -23.65
C PHE A 107 8.10 4.70 -22.84
N LYS A 108 8.28 5.65 -21.91
CA LYS A 108 7.19 6.19 -21.11
C LYS A 108 6.09 6.78 -21.98
N VAL A 109 6.44 7.56 -23.01
CA VAL A 109 5.47 8.23 -23.87
C VAL A 109 4.64 7.22 -24.66
N LYS A 110 5.30 6.26 -25.31
CA LYS A 110 4.63 5.21 -26.10
C LYS A 110 3.75 4.33 -25.22
N GLU A 111 4.28 3.85 -24.11
CA GLU A 111 3.54 2.99 -23.19
C GLU A 111 2.39 3.73 -22.50
N ASP A 112 2.56 4.99 -22.08
CA ASP A 112 1.46 5.79 -21.54
C ASP A 112 0.36 6.03 -22.59
N LYS A 113 0.72 6.18 -23.87
CA LYS A 113 -0.26 6.32 -24.98
C LYS A 113 -1.02 5.01 -25.20
N LYS A 114 -0.31 3.88 -25.32
CA LYS A 114 -0.91 2.53 -25.43
C LYS A 114 -1.85 2.26 -24.27
N HIS A 115 -1.36 2.42 -23.04
CA HIS A 115 -2.14 2.19 -21.83
C HIS A 115 -3.41 3.05 -21.78
N ARG A 116 -3.35 4.34 -22.13
CA ARG A 116 -4.56 5.19 -22.17
C ARG A 116 -5.58 4.69 -23.18
N ALA A 117 -5.14 4.30 -24.37
CA ALA A 117 -6.03 3.77 -25.42
C ALA A 117 -6.67 2.45 -24.98
N THR A 118 -5.88 1.50 -24.47
CA THR A 118 -6.38 0.22 -23.95
C THR A 118 -7.36 0.43 -22.79
N TYR A 119 -7.00 1.30 -21.83
CA TYR A 119 -7.86 1.60 -20.68
C TYR A 119 -9.20 2.23 -21.09
N GLN A 120 -9.21 3.08 -22.13
CA GLN A 120 -10.45 3.67 -22.69
C GLN A 120 -11.30 2.65 -23.43
N ALA A 121 -10.67 1.69 -24.12
CA ALA A 121 -11.37 0.65 -24.87
C ALA A 121 -12.02 -0.41 -23.96
N LEU A 122 -11.50 -0.62 -22.75
CA LEU A 122 -12.13 -1.50 -21.77
C LEU A 122 -13.46 -0.88 -21.30
N ALA A 123 -14.56 -1.64 -21.38
CA ALA A 123 -15.85 -1.22 -20.80
C ALA A 123 -15.97 -1.65 -19.33
N ASP A 124 -15.52 -2.88 -19.04
CA ASP A 124 -15.63 -3.53 -17.74
C ASP A 124 -14.70 -2.88 -16.68
N PRO A 125 -15.25 -2.34 -15.57
CA PRO A 125 -14.47 -1.77 -14.47
C PRO A 125 -13.48 -2.76 -13.84
N GLU A 126 -13.81 -4.05 -13.78
CA GLU A 126 -12.95 -5.07 -13.18
C GLU A 126 -11.71 -5.29 -14.06
N LYS A 127 -11.91 -5.45 -15.37
CA LYS A 127 -10.79 -5.53 -16.32
C LYS A 127 -9.92 -4.28 -16.32
N LYS A 128 -10.52 -3.09 -16.13
CA LYS A 128 -9.75 -1.84 -15.97
C LYS A 128 -8.85 -1.88 -14.74
N LEU A 129 -9.38 -2.32 -13.60
CA LEU A 129 -8.62 -2.47 -12.37
C LEU A 129 -7.47 -3.46 -12.55
N GLN A 130 -7.75 -4.65 -13.07
CA GLN A 130 -6.74 -5.69 -13.32
C GLN A 130 -5.64 -5.21 -14.27
N PHE A 131 -6.01 -4.54 -15.37
CA PHE A 131 -5.05 -3.99 -16.31
C PHE A 131 -4.17 -2.91 -15.67
N PHE A 132 -4.77 -1.98 -14.92
CA PHE A 132 -4.04 -0.95 -14.20
C PHE A 132 -3.06 -1.57 -13.18
N THR A 133 -3.54 -2.51 -12.37
CA THR A 133 -2.77 -3.21 -11.35
C THR A 133 -1.61 -3.97 -11.96
N ALA A 134 -1.86 -4.76 -13.01
CA ALA A 134 -0.84 -5.54 -13.70
C ALA A 134 0.28 -4.65 -14.25
N ARG A 135 -0.08 -3.51 -14.86
CA ARG A 135 0.92 -2.54 -15.33
C ARG A 135 1.75 -1.95 -14.20
N GLN A 136 1.13 -1.57 -13.09
CA GLN A 136 1.87 -1.05 -11.94
C GLN A 136 2.90 -2.06 -11.43
N ILE A 137 2.51 -3.32 -11.31
CA ILE A 137 3.38 -4.42 -10.85
C ILE A 137 4.50 -4.69 -11.86
N ALA A 138 4.16 -4.84 -13.14
CA ALA A 138 5.12 -5.12 -14.22
C ALA A 138 6.22 -4.05 -14.30
N CYS A 139 5.84 -2.77 -14.29
CA CYS A 139 6.80 -1.66 -14.30
C CYS A 139 7.74 -1.71 -13.07
N ARG A 140 7.22 -2.09 -11.90
CA ARG A 140 8.00 -2.16 -10.67
C ARG A 140 8.94 -3.34 -10.65
N LEU A 141 8.51 -4.51 -11.11
CA LEU A 141 9.36 -5.69 -11.23
C LEU A 141 10.57 -5.37 -12.14
N LEU A 142 10.29 -4.89 -13.35
CA LEU A 142 11.32 -4.56 -14.33
C LEU A 142 12.23 -3.42 -13.86
N GLY A 143 11.68 -2.39 -13.22
CA GLY A 143 12.45 -1.26 -12.69
C GLY A 143 13.24 -1.54 -11.42
N SER A 144 12.98 -2.67 -10.74
CA SER A 144 13.67 -3.07 -9.50
C SER A 144 14.70 -4.18 -9.70
N ARG A 145 14.61 -4.90 -10.82
CA ARG A 145 15.47 -6.04 -11.16
C ARG A 145 16.95 -5.64 -11.19
N GLY A 146 17.79 -6.43 -10.52
CA GLY A 146 19.24 -6.21 -10.43
C GLY A 146 19.67 -5.09 -9.47
N TYR A 147 18.74 -4.34 -8.87
CA TYR A 147 19.06 -3.24 -7.96
C TYR A 147 18.56 -3.46 -6.52
N LEU A 148 17.34 -3.99 -6.37
CA LEU A 148 16.76 -4.24 -5.05
C LEU A 148 17.04 -5.67 -4.58
N CYS A 149 17.29 -5.80 -3.28
CA CYS A 149 17.20 -7.08 -2.58
C CYS A 149 15.75 -7.59 -2.66
N GLN A 150 15.56 -8.82 -3.13
CA GLN A 150 14.22 -9.40 -3.28
C GLN A 150 13.46 -9.58 -1.95
N LYS A 151 14.19 -9.81 -0.85
CA LYS A 151 13.60 -9.99 0.48
C LYS A 151 13.14 -8.68 1.13
N CYS A 152 14.04 -7.69 1.26
CA CYS A 152 13.74 -6.43 1.97
C CYS A 152 13.33 -5.27 1.07
N TRP A 153 13.41 -5.42 -0.25
CA TRP A 153 13.13 -4.39 -1.25
C TRP A 153 13.99 -3.13 -1.13
N LEU A 154 15.07 -3.15 -0.35
CA LEU A 154 16.06 -2.07 -0.31
C LEU A 154 17.10 -2.27 -1.40
N ALA A 155 17.81 -1.20 -1.77
CA ALA A 155 18.97 -1.33 -2.64
C ALA A 155 19.96 -2.33 -2.06
N MET A 156 20.72 -3.05 -2.88
CA MET A 156 21.68 -4.06 -2.38
C MET A 156 22.68 -3.48 -1.36
N GLU A 157 23.15 -2.25 -1.58
CA GLU A 157 23.99 -1.47 -0.65
C GLU A 157 23.33 -1.13 0.70
N ASP A 158 22.00 -1.17 0.75
CA ASP A 158 21.15 -0.82 1.91
C ASP A 158 20.46 -2.06 2.49
N CYS A 159 20.84 -3.25 2.05
CA CYS A 159 20.17 -4.48 2.44
C CYS A 159 20.20 -4.67 3.96
N MET A 160 19.03 -4.88 4.56
CA MET A 160 18.88 -5.04 6.01
C MET A 160 18.65 -6.49 6.44
N CYS A 161 18.62 -7.44 5.51
CA CYS A 161 18.14 -8.81 5.80
C CYS A 161 18.92 -9.54 6.88
N SER A 162 20.23 -9.28 7.02
CA SER A 162 21.06 -9.90 8.06
C SER A 162 20.77 -9.37 9.47
N LYS A 163 20.12 -8.21 9.59
CA LYS A 163 19.74 -7.58 10.85
C LYS A 163 18.31 -7.93 11.29
N VAL A 164 17.51 -8.55 10.42
CA VAL A 164 16.13 -8.92 10.72
C VAL A 164 16.10 -10.37 11.21
N THR A 165 15.65 -10.57 12.45
CA THR A 165 15.51 -11.90 13.04
C THR A 165 14.14 -12.49 12.69
N PRO A 166 14.07 -13.64 11.99
CA PRO A 166 12.81 -14.33 11.75
C PRO A 166 12.18 -14.79 13.08
N CYS A 167 10.84 -14.80 13.12
CA CYS A 167 10.08 -15.26 14.27
C CYS A 167 8.86 -16.02 13.75
N SER A 168 8.56 -17.20 14.30
CA SER A 168 7.33 -17.90 13.93
C SER A 168 6.12 -17.20 14.52
N LEU A 169 5.13 -16.90 13.67
CA LEU A 169 3.84 -16.41 14.14
C LEU A 169 3.12 -17.52 14.90
N CYS A 170 2.31 -17.14 15.88
CA CYS A 170 1.50 -18.06 16.65
C CYS A 170 0.64 -18.94 15.74
N ASN A 171 0.66 -20.25 15.97
CA ASN A 171 -0.17 -21.21 15.25
C ASN A 171 -1.64 -20.78 15.37
N GLY A 172 -2.38 -20.82 14.26
CA GLY A 172 -3.78 -20.38 14.24
C GLY A 172 -3.98 -18.86 14.10
N ILE A 173 -2.94 -18.06 13.87
CA ILE A 173 -3.06 -16.67 13.38
C ILE A 173 -2.52 -16.59 11.94
N ARG A 174 -3.24 -15.89 11.07
CA ARG A 174 -2.81 -15.60 9.71
C ARG A 174 -3.04 -14.14 9.35
N PHE A 175 -2.00 -13.49 8.86
CA PHE A 175 -2.08 -12.15 8.28
C PHE A 175 -2.28 -12.21 6.77
N TRP A 176 -3.23 -11.43 6.29
CA TRP A 176 -3.44 -11.15 4.87
C TRP A 176 -3.08 -9.70 4.62
N LEU A 177 -1.93 -9.47 4.00
CA LEU A 177 -1.51 -8.13 3.63
C LEU A 177 -2.15 -7.77 2.30
N TYR A 178 -3.30 -7.09 2.37
CA TYR A 178 -4.01 -6.63 1.19
C TYR A 178 -3.39 -5.31 0.71
N MET A 179 -2.46 -5.42 -0.25
CA MET A 179 -1.55 -4.35 -0.65
C MET A 179 -1.98 -3.66 -1.93
N HIS A 180 -1.92 -2.33 -1.93
CA HIS A 180 -2.13 -1.54 -3.13
C HIS A 180 -0.94 -1.71 -4.10
N PRO A 181 -1.13 -1.87 -5.41
CA PRO A 181 -0.04 -2.16 -6.35
C PRO A 181 1.00 -1.03 -6.50
N LYS A 182 0.66 0.20 -6.13
CA LYS A 182 1.64 1.32 -6.03
C LYS A 182 2.57 1.20 -4.82
N ASP A 183 2.26 0.35 -3.86
CA ASP A 183 3.05 0.16 -2.65
C ASP A 183 3.91 -1.12 -2.71
N PHE A 184 3.63 -2.01 -3.67
CA PHE A 184 4.50 -3.13 -4.03
C PHE A 184 5.91 -2.65 -4.40
N LEU A 185 6.94 -3.32 -3.87
CA LEU A 185 8.36 -2.95 -4.02
C LEU A 185 8.72 -1.52 -3.58
N ARG A 186 7.88 -0.83 -2.78
CA ARG A 186 8.28 0.44 -2.16
C ARG A 186 9.26 0.16 -1.01
N GLN A 187 10.42 0.80 -1.05
CA GLN A 187 11.48 0.67 -0.04
C GLN A 187 11.00 0.99 1.39
N ASN A 188 10.07 1.92 1.55
CA ASN A 188 9.55 2.34 2.86
C ASN A 188 8.21 1.69 3.24
N ASN A 189 7.72 0.74 2.44
CA ASN A 189 6.56 -0.06 2.80
C ASN A 189 6.92 -0.91 4.02
N THR A 190 6.11 -0.86 5.07
CA THR A 190 6.35 -1.61 6.31
C THR A 190 5.58 -2.92 6.36
N GLY A 191 4.53 -3.09 5.54
CA GLY A 191 3.78 -4.33 5.43
C GLY A 191 4.65 -5.53 5.04
N LYS A 192 5.71 -5.30 4.26
CA LYS A 192 6.70 -6.34 3.93
C LYS A 192 7.39 -6.98 5.12
N LEU A 193 7.51 -6.27 6.24
CA LEU A 193 8.14 -6.80 7.45
C LEU A 193 7.38 -8.02 7.99
N LEU A 194 6.05 -8.06 7.80
CA LEU A 194 5.23 -9.16 8.30
C LEU A 194 5.70 -10.51 7.72
N TRP A 195 5.85 -10.64 6.40
CA TRP A 195 6.31 -11.90 5.82
C TRP A 195 7.83 -12.09 5.89
N GLN A 196 8.61 -11.02 6.06
CA GLN A 196 10.04 -11.15 6.31
C GLN A 196 10.33 -11.80 7.66
N ILE A 197 9.47 -11.55 8.66
CA ILE A 197 9.63 -12.08 10.01
C ILE A 197 8.87 -13.40 10.16
N PHE A 198 7.58 -13.40 9.81
CA PHE A 198 6.68 -14.53 10.05
C PHE A 198 6.66 -15.56 8.91
N GLY A 199 7.25 -15.24 7.76
CA GLY A 199 7.20 -16.05 6.55
C GLY A 199 5.95 -15.79 5.69
N VAL A 200 6.06 -16.15 4.41
CA VAL A 200 5.03 -15.86 3.38
C VAL A 200 3.72 -16.62 3.55
N HIS A 201 3.72 -17.72 4.31
CA HIS A 201 2.51 -18.48 4.62
C HIS A 201 1.71 -17.84 5.76
N ALA A 202 2.39 -17.47 6.85
CA ALA A 202 1.77 -16.82 8.00
C ALA A 202 1.35 -15.38 7.70
N ALA A 203 2.12 -14.66 6.87
CA ALA A 203 1.78 -13.34 6.36
C ALA A 203 1.73 -13.37 4.83
N THR A 204 0.52 -13.60 4.29
CA THR A 204 0.31 -13.76 2.85
C THR A 204 0.07 -12.42 2.18
N LEU A 205 0.86 -12.10 1.15
CA LEU A 205 0.64 -10.96 0.27
C LEU A 205 -0.55 -11.21 -0.67
N CYS A 206 -1.49 -10.26 -0.71
CA CYS A 206 -2.58 -10.21 -1.67
C CYS A 206 -2.61 -8.83 -2.33
N LEU A 207 -2.36 -8.75 -3.63
CA LEU A 207 -2.29 -7.49 -4.37
C LEU A 207 -3.68 -7.07 -4.87
N PHE A 208 -4.10 -5.86 -4.49
CA PHE A 208 -5.39 -5.27 -4.88
C PHE A 208 -5.56 -5.24 -6.40
N GLY A 209 -6.60 -5.92 -6.90
CA GLY A 209 -6.89 -6.03 -8.33
C GLY A 209 -6.15 -7.15 -9.06
N ILE A 210 -5.49 -8.07 -8.35
CA ILE A 210 -5.03 -9.35 -8.89
C ILE A 210 -6.05 -10.42 -8.51
N ALA A 211 -6.89 -10.83 -9.46
CA ALA A 211 -8.01 -11.73 -9.22
C ALA A 211 -7.57 -13.08 -8.63
N GLU A 212 -6.47 -13.64 -9.13
CA GLU A 212 -5.96 -14.94 -8.69
C GLU A 212 -5.56 -14.93 -7.20
N GLN A 213 -4.99 -13.82 -6.72
CA GLN A 213 -4.59 -13.68 -5.31
C GLN A 213 -5.79 -13.37 -4.42
N GLU A 214 -6.71 -12.52 -4.90
CA GLU A 214 -7.96 -12.23 -4.17
C GLU A 214 -8.82 -13.49 -4.03
N GLU A 215 -8.89 -14.33 -5.06
CA GLU A 215 -9.59 -15.61 -5.02
C GLU A 215 -9.00 -16.55 -3.96
N VAL A 216 -7.66 -16.69 -3.91
CA VAL A 216 -6.98 -17.50 -2.87
C VAL A 216 -7.31 -16.98 -1.46
N MET A 217 -7.29 -15.66 -1.28
CA MET A 217 -7.64 -15.02 0.00
C MET A 217 -9.10 -15.29 0.38
N TRP A 218 -10.05 -15.06 -0.53
CA TRP A 218 -11.47 -15.28 -0.26
C TRP A 218 -11.83 -16.76 -0.07
N ASN A 219 -11.15 -17.67 -0.77
CA ASN A 219 -11.34 -19.11 -0.54
C ASN A 219 -10.88 -19.50 0.86
N ALA A 220 -9.77 -18.96 1.36
CA ALA A 220 -9.37 -19.15 2.76
C ALA A 220 -10.40 -18.59 3.76
N PHE A 221 -11.01 -17.43 3.45
CA PHE A 221 -12.07 -16.84 4.29
C PHE A 221 -13.36 -17.68 4.30
N LYS A 222 -13.72 -18.28 3.17
CA LYS A 222 -14.86 -19.20 3.08
C LYS A 222 -14.65 -20.43 3.95
N VAL A 223 -13.45 -21.03 3.88
CA VAL A 223 -13.09 -22.21 4.68
C VAL A 223 -13.08 -21.90 6.18
N ALA A 224 -12.45 -20.79 6.59
CA ALA A 224 -12.37 -20.43 8.00
C ALA A 224 -13.72 -19.94 8.58
N GLY A 225 -14.61 -19.45 7.72
CA GLY A 225 -15.88 -18.87 8.12
C GLY A 225 -15.75 -17.43 8.64
N LYS A 226 -16.83 -16.66 8.46
CA LYS A 226 -16.90 -15.23 8.78
C LYS A 226 -16.45 -14.85 10.19
N ARG A 227 -16.77 -15.68 11.19
CA ARG A 227 -16.43 -15.43 12.61
C ARG A 227 -14.92 -15.52 12.89
N ARG A 228 -14.12 -15.91 11.90
CA ARG A 228 -12.66 -16.01 11.98
C ARG A 228 -11.95 -15.03 11.05
N VAL A 229 -12.64 -14.01 10.54
CA VAL A 229 -12.08 -13.03 9.60
C VAL A 229 -12.34 -11.62 10.12
N TRP A 230 -11.26 -10.84 10.28
CA TRP A 230 -11.33 -9.44 10.72
C TRP A 230 -10.46 -8.54 9.87
N CYS A 231 -11.01 -7.41 9.46
CA CYS A 231 -10.27 -6.35 8.79
C CYS A 231 -9.75 -5.34 9.81
N LEU A 232 -8.44 -5.14 9.86
CA LEU A 232 -7.82 -4.12 10.69
C LEU A 232 -7.94 -2.76 9.98
N TYR A 233 -9.06 -2.09 10.20
CA TYR A 233 -9.38 -0.81 9.55
C TYR A 233 -10.33 0.02 10.41
N PRO A 234 -10.07 1.32 10.64
CA PRO A 234 -10.96 2.18 11.39
C PRO A 234 -12.20 2.50 10.52
N ASN A 235 -13.23 1.65 10.63
CA ASN A 235 -14.49 1.88 9.95
C ASN A 235 -15.29 2.96 10.68
N LYS A 236 -15.22 4.20 10.16
CA LYS A 236 -15.92 5.37 10.73
C LYS A 236 -17.46 5.26 10.68
N ASN A 237 -17.99 4.35 9.87
CA ASN A 237 -19.43 4.22 9.63
C ASN A 237 -20.07 3.08 10.43
N ALA A 238 -19.30 2.34 11.23
CA ALA A 238 -19.79 1.26 12.07
C ALA A 238 -19.37 1.50 13.53
N ALA A 239 -20.08 0.87 14.47
CA ALA A 239 -19.66 0.86 15.87
C ALA A 239 -18.24 0.28 15.96
N THR A 240 -17.31 1.07 16.48
CA THR A 240 -15.93 0.70 16.69
C THR A 240 -15.87 -0.49 17.64
N LYS A 241 -15.39 -1.64 17.17
CA LYS A 241 -15.12 -2.81 18.02
C LYS A 241 -13.63 -2.89 18.31
N SER A 242 -13.27 -2.84 19.59
CA SER A 242 -11.90 -3.13 20.03
C SER A 242 -11.62 -4.63 19.97
N VAL A 243 -10.35 -5.02 20.08
CA VAL A 243 -9.97 -6.43 20.21
C VAL A 243 -10.65 -7.06 21.43
N HIS A 244 -10.72 -6.32 22.54
CA HIS A 244 -11.42 -6.76 23.74
C HIS A 244 -12.92 -7.01 23.47
N ASP A 245 -13.63 -6.09 22.81
CA ASP A 245 -15.07 -6.26 22.55
C ASP A 245 -15.39 -7.50 21.71
N ILE A 246 -14.51 -7.85 20.78
CA ILE A 246 -14.71 -8.98 19.86
C ILE A 246 -14.48 -10.32 20.58
N PHE A 247 -13.41 -10.39 21.36
CA PHE A 247 -12.95 -11.66 21.91
C PHE A 247 -13.40 -11.90 23.35
N SER A 248 -13.77 -10.87 24.12
CA SER A 248 -14.28 -11.02 25.49
C SER A 248 -15.71 -11.53 25.57
N HIS A 249 -16.54 -11.34 24.54
CA HIS A 249 -17.91 -11.88 24.48
C HIS A 249 -18.00 -13.27 23.83
N SER A 250 -16.95 -13.72 23.13
CA SER A 250 -16.94 -15.03 22.47
C SER A 250 -16.79 -16.19 23.46
N SER A 251 -16.30 -15.92 24.67
CA SER A 251 -16.14 -16.91 25.75
C SER A 251 -17.47 -17.41 26.34
N ALA A 252 -18.58 -16.70 26.16
CA ALA A 252 -19.89 -17.16 26.64
C ALA A 252 -20.59 -18.17 25.69
N ASN A 253 -20.14 -18.28 24.43
CA ASN A 253 -20.72 -19.19 23.42
C ASN A 253 -19.74 -20.28 22.93
N LEU A 254 -18.50 -20.28 23.43
CA LEU A 254 -17.47 -21.30 23.17
C LEU A 254 -17.24 -22.11 24.45
N GLU A 255 -18.27 -22.81 24.93
CA GLU A 255 -18.07 -23.85 25.92
C GLU A 255 -17.17 -24.94 25.31
N GLY A 256 -15.89 -24.96 25.74
CA GLY A 256 -15.03 -26.13 25.66
C GLY A 256 -13.91 -26.16 24.61
N GLN A 257 -13.72 -25.13 23.76
CA GLN A 257 -12.60 -25.12 22.80
C GLN A 257 -11.83 -23.80 22.83
N SER A 258 -10.53 -23.88 23.17
CA SER A 258 -9.63 -22.74 22.98
C SER A 258 -9.67 -22.31 21.51
N PRO A 259 -9.90 -21.03 21.19
CA PRO A 259 -10.13 -20.55 19.82
C PRO A 259 -8.94 -20.78 18.87
N LEU A 260 -7.77 -21.12 19.41
CA LEU A 260 -6.53 -21.29 18.68
C LEU A 260 -6.22 -22.75 18.27
N MET A 261 -7.10 -23.71 18.57
CA MET A 261 -6.71 -25.13 18.62
C MET A 261 -6.73 -25.91 17.29
N LYS A 262 -6.89 -25.28 16.12
CA LYS A 262 -6.79 -25.98 14.82
C LYS A 262 -6.01 -25.17 13.80
N GLU A 263 -4.87 -25.70 13.35
CA GLU A 263 -4.09 -25.15 12.22
C GLU A 263 -4.93 -25.02 10.94
N ASP A 264 -5.93 -25.90 10.77
CA ASP A 264 -6.82 -25.93 9.62
C ASP A 264 -7.82 -24.75 9.55
N GLU A 265 -8.00 -24.01 10.65
CA GLU A 265 -8.90 -22.87 10.73
C GLU A 265 -8.21 -21.68 11.43
N PRO A 266 -7.30 -20.96 10.78
CA PRO A 266 -6.65 -19.83 11.42
C PRO A 266 -7.61 -18.64 11.62
N LEU A 267 -7.31 -17.80 12.60
CA LEU A 267 -7.84 -16.44 12.73
C LEU A 267 -7.19 -15.59 11.63
N ASN A 268 -8.00 -15.09 10.70
CA ASN A 268 -7.56 -14.33 9.55
C ASN A 268 -7.70 -12.83 9.83
N PHE A 269 -6.56 -12.13 9.83
CA PHE A 269 -6.52 -10.68 9.97
C PHE A 269 -6.11 -10.04 8.65
N VAL A 270 -7.00 -9.21 8.10
CA VAL A 270 -6.76 -8.48 6.85
C VAL A 270 -6.21 -7.10 7.18
N LEU A 271 -4.98 -6.84 6.74
CA LEU A 271 -4.32 -5.55 6.89
C LEU A 271 -4.33 -4.83 5.54
N ILE A 272 -5.01 -3.69 5.47
CA ILE A 272 -5.07 -2.88 4.25
C ILE A 272 -3.79 -2.05 4.15
N ASP A 273 -2.92 -2.45 3.24
CA ASP A 273 -1.61 -1.84 3.03
C ASP A 273 -1.61 -0.91 1.81
N GLY A 274 -1.83 0.37 2.09
CA GLY A 274 -1.81 1.41 1.08
C GLY A 274 -1.82 2.79 1.70
N THR A 275 -1.80 3.82 0.87
CA THR A 275 -2.09 5.18 1.37
C THR A 275 -3.53 5.25 1.87
N TRP A 276 -3.80 6.12 2.85
CA TRP A 276 -5.15 6.36 3.37
C TRP A 276 -6.19 6.73 2.30
N SER A 277 -5.74 7.38 1.22
CA SER A 277 -6.59 7.67 0.06
C SER A 277 -6.98 6.41 -0.73
N ASN A 278 -6.06 5.44 -0.84
CA ASN A 278 -6.29 4.22 -1.60
C ASN A 278 -7.00 3.16 -0.74
N SER A 279 -6.75 3.15 0.57
CA SER A 279 -7.30 2.16 1.50
C SER A 279 -8.83 2.16 1.54
N ALA A 280 -9.47 3.33 1.31
CA ALA A 280 -10.92 3.42 1.25
C ALA A 280 -11.50 2.60 0.08
N ALA A 281 -10.92 2.67 -1.12
CA ALA A 281 -11.37 1.89 -2.26
C ALA A 281 -11.13 0.40 -2.08
N MET A 282 -9.98 0.03 -1.50
CA MET A 282 -9.64 -1.35 -1.16
C MET A 282 -10.61 -1.92 -0.11
N PHE A 283 -10.93 -1.13 0.91
CA PHE A 283 -11.90 -1.52 1.93
C PHE A 283 -13.31 -1.68 1.33
N SER A 284 -13.76 -0.74 0.49
CA SER A 284 -15.06 -0.85 -0.19
C SER A 284 -15.18 -2.15 -0.99
N ARG A 285 -14.14 -2.54 -1.74
CA ARG A 285 -14.13 -3.83 -2.45
C ARG A 285 -14.23 -5.03 -1.51
N LEU A 286 -13.51 -5.01 -0.38
CA LEU A 286 -13.64 -6.06 0.64
C LEU A 286 -15.07 -6.16 1.18
N LYS A 287 -15.73 -5.03 1.41
CA LYS A 287 -17.13 -5.00 1.86
C LYS A 287 -18.08 -5.56 0.81
N GLU A 288 -17.91 -5.17 -0.46
CA GLU A 288 -18.73 -5.66 -1.57
C GLU A 288 -18.61 -7.19 -1.71
N HIS A 289 -17.39 -7.71 -1.69
CA HIS A 289 -17.16 -9.16 -1.74
C HIS A 289 -17.69 -9.89 -0.50
N ALA A 290 -17.52 -9.32 0.70
CA ALA A 290 -18.08 -9.89 1.93
C ALA A 290 -19.60 -10.03 1.85
N LYS A 291 -20.30 -9.01 1.34
CA LYS A 291 -21.76 -9.05 1.14
C LYS A 291 -22.21 -10.13 0.18
N LEU A 292 -21.44 -10.37 -0.88
CA LEU A 292 -21.72 -11.43 -1.86
C LEU A 292 -21.52 -12.83 -1.27
N ILE A 293 -20.56 -13.00 -0.35
CA ILE A 293 -20.19 -14.32 0.18
C ILE A 293 -20.95 -14.65 1.47
N TRP A 294 -21.30 -13.65 2.28
CA TRP A 294 -21.87 -13.83 3.63
C TRP A 294 -23.26 -13.21 3.82
N GLU A 295 -23.96 -12.89 2.72
CA GLU A 295 -25.36 -12.45 2.71
C GLU A 295 -25.65 -11.21 3.60
N GLU A 296 -25.33 -10.04 3.03
CA GLU A 296 -25.60 -8.66 3.49
C GLU A 296 -24.79 -8.09 4.67
N GLU A 297 -24.12 -8.90 5.49
CA GLU A 297 -23.32 -8.36 6.58
C GLU A 297 -21.93 -7.85 6.13
N ASP A 298 -21.55 -6.67 6.62
CA ASP A 298 -20.24 -6.08 6.38
C ASP A 298 -19.11 -6.95 6.97
N ILE A 299 -17.93 -6.93 6.34
CA ILE A 299 -16.73 -7.55 6.90
C ILE A 299 -16.46 -7.00 8.32
N PRO A 300 -16.27 -7.85 9.34
CA PRO A 300 -15.98 -7.39 10.70
C PRO A 300 -14.69 -6.54 10.74
N CYS A 301 -14.74 -5.39 11.40
CA CYS A 301 -13.59 -4.50 11.55
C CYS A 301 -13.09 -4.46 12.99
N ILE A 302 -11.78 -4.43 13.14
CA ILE A 302 -11.10 -4.12 14.41
C ILE A 302 -10.56 -2.70 14.32
N SER A 303 -10.81 -1.92 15.37
CA SER A 303 -10.11 -0.66 15.61
C SER A 303 -9.28 -0.79 16.87
N LEU A 304 -8.01 -0.44 16.76
CA LEU A 304 -7.08 -0.45 17.89
C LEU A 304 -7.35 0.73 18.80
N ALA A 305 -7.25 0.52 20.11
CA ALA A 305 -7.63 1.53 21.12
C ALA A 305 -6.65 2.72 21.12
N LEU A 306 -5.37 2.47 20.88
CA LEU A 306 -4.31 3.47 20.85
C LEU A 306 -3.21 3.00 19.88
N PRO A 307 -3.32 3.23 18.56
CA PRO A 307 -2.19 3.02 17.68
C PRO A 307 -1.13 4.07 18.05
N GLY A 308 -0.19 3.70 18.94
CA GLY A 308 0.93 4.53 19.30
C GLY A 308 1.65 5.06 18.05
N VAL A 309 2.40 6.14 18.22
CA VAL A 309 3.10 6.78 17.11
C VAL A 309 4.15 5.82 16.57
N SER A 310 3.88 5.21 15.43
CA SER A 310 4.87 4.36 14.76
C SER A 310 6.18 5.12 14.56
N ALA A 311 7.33 4.49 14.87
CA ALA A 311 8.66 5.08 14.69
C ALA A 311 8.88 5.64 13.27
N MET A 312 8.23 5.04 12.27
CA MET A 312 8.27 5.47 10.86
C MET A 312 7.66 6.86 10.60
N HIS A 313 6.89 7.43 11.54
CA HIS A 313 6.42 8.81 11.47
C HIS A 313 7.55 9.82 11.30
N LYS A 314 8.74 9.53 11.86
CA LYS A 314 9.95 10.35 11.73
C LYS A 314 10.39 10.55 10.28
N LEU A 315 10.03 9.63 9.37
CA LEU A 315 10.36 9.72 7.95
C LEU A 315 9.26 10.38 7.09
N ARG A 316 8.08 10.66 7.67
CA ARG A 316 6.93 11.22 6.94
C ARG A 316 7.02 12.75 6.89
N PRO A 317 6.63 13.40 5.79
CA PRO A 317 6.61 14.87 5.69
C PRO A 317 5.53 15.53 6.56
N GLN A 318 4.47 14.79 6.89
CA GLN A 318 3.36 15.21 7.73
C GLN A 318 2.96 14.00 8.59
N PRO A 319 3.52 13.86 9.80
CA PRO A 319 3.10 12.81 10.70
C PRO A 319 1.67 13.09 11.17
N SER A 320 0.83 12.07 11.10
CA SER A 320 -0.57 12.13 11.50
C SER A 320 -0.75 11.12 12.62
N TRP A 321 -1.01 11.62 13.82
CA TRP A 321 -1.04 10.86 15.08
C TRP A 321 -2.20 9.85 15.12
N ASP A 322 -3.21 10.04 14.28
CA ASP A 322 -4.35 9.15 14.05
C ASP A 322 -4.05 8.01 13.05
N ARG A 323 -2.83 7.94 12.50
CA ARG A 323 -2.53 7.07 11.35
C ARG A 323 -1.26 6.27 11.49
N THR A 324 -1.38 5.02 11.87
CA THR A 324 -0.23 4.12 11.96
C THR A 324 0.24 3.58 10.60
N CYS A 325 1.40 2.93 10.58
CA CYS A 325 1.84 2.13 9.42
C CYS A 325 1.42 0.67 9.61
N THR A 326 1.46 -0.13 8.54
CA THR A 326 0.90 -1.48 8.54
C THR A 326 1.57 -2.42 9.55
N ALA A 327 2.91 -2.39 9.64
CA ALA A 327 3.64 -3.12 10.68
C ALA A 327 3.23 -2.70 12.10
N ALA A 328 3.11 -1.40 12.36
CA ALA A 328 2.70 -0.92 13.68
C ALA A 328 1.23 -1.20 14.01
N ALA A 329 0.35 -1.33 12.99
CA ALA A 329 -1.00 -1.84 13.19
C ALA A 329 -0.97 -3.33 13.60
N ALA A 330 -0.13 -4.14 12.96
CA ALA A 330 0.06 -5.55 13.34
C ALA A 330 0.63 -5.70 14.76
N ILE A 331 1.62 -4.87 15.14
CA ILE A 331 2.17 -4.81 16.50
C ILE A 331 1.06 -4.52 17.50
N GLY A 332 0.26 -3.47 17.27
CA GLY A 332 -0.85 -3.11 18.16
C GLY A 332 -1.89 -4.23 18.30
N LEU A 333 -2.22 -4.91 17.20
CA LEU A 333 -3.13 -6.06 17.24
C LEU A 333 -2.56 -7.23 18.06
N LEU A 334 -1.29 -7.60 17.86
CA LEU A 334 -0.65 -8.68 18.62
C LEU A 334 -0.58 -8.35 20.11
N SER A 335 -0.23 -7.11 20.46
CA SER A 335 -0.20 -6.63 21.83
C SER A 335 -1.58 -6.63 22.49
N GLU A 336 -2.63 -6.15 21.81
CA GLU A 336 -3.99 -6.18 22.33
C GLU A 336 -4.51 -7.63 22.49
N LEU A 337 -4.20 -8.53 21.54
CA LEU A 337 -4.55 -9.94 21.66
C LEU A 337 -3.85 -10.58 22.86
N HIS A 338 -2.57 -10.30 23.10
CA HIS A 338 -1.80 -10.85 24.22
C HIS A 338 -2.44 -10.58 25.60
N LEU A 339 -3.13 -9.45 25.76
CA LEU A 339 -3.79 -9.07 27.01
C LEU A 339 -5.01 -9.94 27.33
N LEU A 340 -5.51 -10.72 26.37
CA LEU A 340 -6.64 -11.61 26.58
C LEU A 340 -6.17 -12.96 27.12
N ASN A 341 -6.85 -13.47 28.15
CA ASN A 341 -6.51 -14.75 28.81
C ASN A 341 -6.37 -15.93 27.84
N GLN A 342 -7.14 -15.94 26.76
CA GLN A 342 -7.11 -17.02 25.75
C GLN A 342 -5.87 -16.98 24.84
N PHE A 343 -5.14 -15.86 24.79
CA PHE A 343 -3.99 -15.67 23.92
C PHE A 343 -2.67 -15.40 24.68
N SER A 344 -2.73 -15.08 25.98
CA SER A 344 -1.58 -14.69 26.79
C SER A 344 -0.44 -15.73 26.81
N SER A 345 -0.75 -17.02 26.73
CA SER A 345 0.24 -18.11 26.72
C SER A 345 0.98 -18.30 25.39
N HIS A 346 0.65 -17.55 24.34
CA HIS A 346 1.13 -17.82 22.98
C HIS A 346 2.30 -16.95 22.52
N GLY A 347 2.91 -16.18 23.42
CA GLY A 347 4.10 -15.38 23.11
C GLY A 347 3.85 -14.28 22.07
N LEU A 348 2.61 -13.78 21.96
CA LEU A 348 2.25 -12.72 21.01
C LEU A 348 3.00 -11.41 21.30
N ASP A 349 3.36 -11.16 22.56
CA ASP A 349 4.23 -10.06 23.01
C ASP A 349 5.62 -10.14 22.37
N LYS A 350 6.22 -11.34 22.33
CA LYS A 350 7.53 -11.56 21.69
C LYS A 350 7.45 -11.42 20.17
N GLN A 351 6.34 -11.84 19.56
CA GLN A 351 6.10 -11.67 18.13
C GLN A 351 5.90 -10.20 17.76
N ALA A 352 5.20 -9.43 18.61
CA ALA A 352 5.07 -7.99 18.48
C ALA A 352 6.43 -7.29 18.61
N ALA A 353 7.23 -7.65 19.62
CA ALA A 353 8.58 -7.12 19.82
C ALA A 353 9.50 -7.40 18.64
N ALA A 354 9.51 -8.63 18.09
CA ALA A 354 10.30 -8.96 16.91
C ALA A 354 9.93 -8.09 15.68
N LEU A 355 8.63 -7.81 15.51
CA LEU A 355 8.16 -6.93 14.44
C LEU A 355 8.52 -5.46 14.70
N GLU A 356 8.55 -5.02 15.95
CA GLU A 356 9.03 -3.71 16.36
C GLU A 356 10.53 -3.55 16.09
N ASP A 357 11.36 -4.51 16.48
CA ASP A 357 12.81 -4.52 16.21
C ASP A 357 13.10 -4.42 14.70
N ALA A 358 12.37 -5.19 13.88
CA ALA A 358 12.52 -5.13 12.43
C ALA A 358 12.07 -3.78 11.84
N LEU A 359 11.10 -3.12 12.45
CA LEU A 359 10.68 -1.77 12.07
C LEU A 359 11.77 -0.75 12.37
N GLU A 360 12.47 -0.88 13.50
CA GLU A 360 13.63 -0.06 13.83
C GLU A 360 14.80 -0.29 12.87
N VAL A 361 15.09 -1.54 12.54
CA VAL A 361 16.11 -1.91 11.54
C VAL A 361 15.81 -1.28 10.16
N LEU A 362 14.54 -1.32 9.73
CA LEU A 362 14.12 -0.66 8.49
C LEU A 362 14.27 0.87 8.57
N LEU A 363 13.88 1.47 9.70
CA LEU A 363 14.02 2.90 9.94
C LEU A 363 15.50 3.33 9.89
N GLU A 364 16.39 2.56 10.51
CA GLU A 364 17.83 2.77 10.50
C GLU A 364 18.37 2.73 9.06
N ALA A 365 18.06 1.67 8.30
CA ALA A 365 18.53 1.50 6.93
C ALA A 365 18.07 2.65 6.01
N LEU A 366 16.79 3.04 6.11
CA LEU A 366 16.25 4.17 5.35
C LEU A 366 16.86 5.52 5.76
N THR A 367 17.15 5.70 7.04
CA THR A 367 17.78 6.92 7.57
C THR A 367 19.22 7.05 7.08
N THR A 368 19.99 5.97 7.19
CA THR A 368 21.37 5.89 6.69
C THR A 368 21.44 6.15 5.19
N ARG A 369 20.54 5.57 4.40
CA ARG A 369 20.40 5.86 2.97
C ARG A 369 20.14 7.34 2.72
N ARG A 370 19.21 7.96 3.46
CA ARG A 370 18.91 9.40 3.28
C ARG A 370 20.11 10.28 3.56
N LEU A 371 20.85 10.00 4.64
CA LEU A 371 22.08 10.69 4.97
C LEU A 371 23.13 10.57 3.85
N ARG A 372 23.38 9.36 3.36
CA ARG A 372 24.31 9.11 2.24
C ARG A 372 23.94 9.92 1.00
N MET A 373 22.64 10.02 0.72
CA MET A 373 22.11 10.78 -0.41
C MET A 373 22.05 12.31 -0.17
N GLY A 374 22.63 12.82 0.93
CA GLY A 374 22.61 14.24 1.29
C GLY A 374 21.21 14.77 1.60
N ARG A 375 20.25 13.90 1.94
CA ARG A 375 18.87 14.27 2.25
C ARG A 375 18.69 14.41 3.76
N SER A 376 18.03 15.48 4.18
CA SER A 376 17.70 15.66 5.60
C SER A 376 16.87 14.52 6.17
N ILE A 377 17.20 14.11 7.39
CA ILE A 377 16.44 13.16 8.21
C ILE A 377 15.17 13.83 8.72
N THR A 378 15.27 15.09 9.14
CA THR A 378 14.13 15.95 9.46
C THR A 378 13.73 16.73 8.21
N ARG A 379 12.58 16.44 7.60
CA ARG A 379 12.02 17.37 6.61
C ARG A 379 11.56 18.60 7.39
N LYS A 380 12.21 19.76 7.18
CA LYS A 380 11.76 21.05 7.75
C LYS A 380 10.25 21.15 7.57
N ASP A 381 9.53 21.48 8.63
CA ASP A 381 8.15 21.91 8.52
C ASP A 381 8.10 22.95 7.41
N ARG A 382 7.22 22.74 6.43
CA ARG A 382 6.85 23.83 5.54
C ARG A 382 6.12 24.83 6.44
N HIS A 383 6.86 25.75 7.05
CA HIS A 383 6.26 26.93 7.64
C HIS A 383 5.45 27.60 6.54
N ASN A 384 4.14 27.68 6.74
CA ASN A 384 3.29 28.65 6.08
C ASN A 384 3.67 30.05 6.59
N SER A 385 4.89 30.49 6.29
CA SER A 385 5.26 31.89 6.37
C SER A 385 4.87 32.52 5.04
N ASN A 386 3.58 32.82 4.90
CA ASN A 386 3.00 33.90 4.08
C ASN A 386 1.48 33.85 4.21
N ILE A 387 0.99 34.24 5.38
CA ILE A 387 -0.30 34.93 5.50
C ILE A 387 0.06 36.30 6.07
N ARG A 388 0.03 37.31 5.21
CA ARG A 388 -0.19 38.70 5.58
C ARG A 388 -1.48 39.13 4.93
#